data_AF-A0A437ANU3-F1
#
_entry.id   AF-A0A437ANU3-F1
#
_cell.length_a   1.000
_cell.length_b   1.000
_cell.length_c   1.000
_cell.angle_alpha   90.00
_cell.angle_beta   90.00
_cell.angle_gamma   90.00
#
_symmetry.space_group_name_H-M   'P 1'
#
loop_
_entity.id
_entity.type
_entity.pdbx_description
1 polymer ?
#
loop_
_entity_poly.entity_id
_entity_poly.type
_entity_poly.pdbx_seq_one_letter_code
_entity_poly.pdbx_strand_id
1 'polypeptide(L)'
;MLKELLKHDPNSEVRKEALRVLEIKKENIPALISRSADIVPSVRKYFYENVLQFITVKSLEKEHKVFLLKASFTDRSSCFKNLFIKKIREEYSNNCILIINDFYDEIILEEIKELLCNFYDELELRFDEEFLKSMDFYSSFLVKEYLCFLENKFGRDTLDLPPLKLFLEFLYKKMIVIFTYKYETGYPFIFD
;
A
#
# COMPACT_ATOMS: atom_id res chain seq x y z
N MET A 1 3.55 -12.17 29.55
CA MET A 1 4.65 -13.16 29.45
C MET A 1 4.98 -13.51 27.99
N LEU A 2 4.11 -14.16 27.21
CA LEU A 2 4.44 -14.55 25.83
C LEU A 2 4.79 -13.38 24.89
N LYS A 3 4.08 -12.23 24.99
CA LYS A 3 4.41 -11.02 24.23
C LYS A 3 5.82 -10.50 24.54
N GLU A 4 6.26 -10.64 25.78
CA GLU A 4 7.58 -10.18 26.23
C GLU A 4 8.67 -11.09 25.68
N LEU A 5 8.45 -12.41 25.73
CA LEU A 5 9.35 -13.39 25.10
C LEU A 5 9.46 -13.10 23.60
N LEU A 6 8.32 -12.88 22.93
CA LEU A 6 8.28 -12.59 21.50
C LEU A 6 9.09 -11.33 21.13
N LYS A 7 9.07 -10.30 21.98
CA LYS A 7 9.73 -9.02 21.72
C LYS A 7 11.21 -9.00 22.11
N HIS A 8 11.55 -9.59 23.24
CA HIS A 8 12.79 -9.32 23.96
C HIS A 8 13.70 -10.54 24.14
N ASP A 9 13.21 -11.76 23.92
CA ASP A 9 14.04 -12.94 24.14
C ASP A 9 15.18 -12.99 23.11
N PRO A 10 16.45 -13.13 23.52
CA PRO A 10 17.58 -13.18 22.59
C PRO A 10 17.56 -14.45 21.73
N ASN A 11 16.96 -15.54 22.20
CA ASN A 11 16.91 -16.82 21.51
C ASN A 11 15.79 -16.84 20.46
N SER A 12 16.16 -17.01 19.19
CA SER A 12 15.21 -17.04 18.08
C SER A 12 14.22 -18.19 18.14
N GLU A 13 14.61 -19.34 18.69
CA GLU A 13 13.71 -20.49 18.82
C GLU A 13 12.65 -20.22 19.89
N VAL A 14 13.01 -19.52 20.97
CA VAL A 14 12.03 -19.07 21.97
C VAL A 14 11.06 -18.06 21.36
N ARG A 15 11.56 -17.07 20.59
CA ARG A 15 10.69 -16.12 19.89
C ARG A 15 9.77 -16.81 18.88
N LYS A 16 10.28 -17.79 18.14
CA LYS A 16 9.51 -18.56 17.15
C LYS A 16 8.44 -19.43 17.81
N GLU A 17 8.79 -20.07 18.93
CA GLU A 17 7.82 -20.84 19.72
C GLU A 17 6.76 -19.93 20.32
N ALA A 18 7.14 -18.78 20.88
CA ALA A 18 6.20 -17.76 21.34
C ALA A 18 5.28 -17.28 20.21
N LEU A 19 5.82 -17.08 19.00
CA LEU A 19 5.05 -16.70 17.81
C LEU A 19 4.04 -17.78 17.40
N ARG A 20 4.42 -19.06 17.54
CA ARG A 20 3.56 -20.22 17.25
C ARG A 20 2.37 -20.33 18.20
N VAL A 21 2.60 -20.10 19.49
CA VAL A 21 1.58 -20.31 20.53
C VAL A 21 0.74 -19.07 20.84
N LEU A 22 1.20 -17.88 20.45
CA LEU A 22 0.48 -16.64 20.72
C LEU A 22 -0.80 -16.55 19.88
N GLU A 23 -1.94 -16.45 20.55
CA GLU A 23 -3.25 -16.36 19.92
C GLU A 23 -3.38 -15.14 19.00
N ILE A 24 -4.03 -15.32 17.86
CA ILE A 24 -4.28 -14.27 16.87
C ILE A 24 -5.56 -13.53 17.24
N LYS A 25 -5.40 -12.50 18.09
CA LYS A 25 -6.48 -11.63 18.55
C LYS A 25 -6.00 -10.19 18.67
N LYS A 26 -6.95 -9.25 18.71
CA LYS A 26 -6.70 -7.80 18.61
C LYS A 26 -5.56 -7.32 19.51
N GLU A 27 -5.54 -7.70 20.80
CA GLU A 27 -4.49 -7.24 21.72
C GLU A 27 -3.08 -7.80 21.41
N ASN A 28 -2.98 -8.87 20.62
CA ASN A 28 -1.73 -9.55 20.30
C ASN A 28 -1.18 -9.14 18.92
N ILE A 29 -2.03 -8.59 18.04
CA ILE A 29 -1.67 -8.18 16.68
C ILE A 29 -0.39 -7.34 16.61
N PRO A 30 -0.19 -6.29 17.44
CA PRO A 30 1.05 -5.50 17.36
C PRO A 30 2.32 -6.34 17.62
N ALA A 31 2.23 -7.28 18.57
CA ALA A 31 3.35 -8.14 18.91
C ALA A 31 3.64 -9.15 17.79
N LEU A 32 2.59 -9.76 17.21
CA LEU A 32 2.69 -10.68 16.08
C LEU A 32 3.29 -9.99 14.86
N ILE A 33 2.73 -8.84 14.46
CA ILE A 33 3.18 -8.06 13.30
C ILE A 33 4.64 -7.63 13.43
N SER A 34 5.09 -7.26 14.63
CA SER A 34 6.50 -6.87 14.84
C SER A 34 7.51 -7.95 14.41
N ARG A 35 7.10 -9.22 14.35
CA ARG A 35 7.96 -10.33 13.91
C ARG A 35 8.10 -10.45 12.41
N SER A 36 7.31 -9.72 11.62
CA SER A 36 7.55 -9.59 10.17
C SER A 36 8.91 -8.97 9.86
N ALA A 37 9.50 -8.25 10.81
CA ALA A 37 10.82 -7.61 10.73
C ALA A 37 11.81 -8.15 11.78
N ASP A 38 11.61 -9.37 12.29
CA ASP A 38 12.56 -9.99 13.25
C ASP A 38 13.96 -10.06 12.65
N ILE A 39 15.00 -9.85 13.46
CA ILE A 39 16.40 -9.91 12.99
C ILE A 39 16.75 -11.28 12.40
N VAL A 40 16.13 -12.35 12.89
CA VAL A 40 16.40 -13.72 12.43
C VAL A 40 15.45 -14.12 11.31
N PRO A 41 15.96 -14.49 10.11
CA PRO A 41 15.13 -14.83 8.95
C PRO A 41 14.15 -15.98 9.18
N SER A 42 14.51 -16.98 10.01
CA SER A 42 13.63 -18.11 10.30
C SER A 42 12.36 -17.70 11.06
N VAL A 43 12.44 -16.64 11.87
CA VAL A 43 11.28 -16.08 12.60
C VAL A 43 10.40 -15.29 11.64
N ARG A 44 10.99 -14.45 10.77
CA ARG A 44 10.26 -13.72 9.72
C ARG A 44 9.53 -14.69 8.79
N LYS A 45 10.24 -15.72 8.32
CA LYS A 45 9.67 -16.79 7.50
C LYS A 45 8.46 -17.43 8.17
N TYR A 46 8.58 -17.76 9.46
CA TYR A 46 7.45 -18.31 10.21
C TYR A 46 6.26 -17.36 10.26
N PHE A 47 6.49 -16.05 10.48
CA PHE A 47 5.43 -15.05 10.44
C PHE A 47 4.70 -15.05 9.08
N TYR A 48 5.41 -14.89 7.97
CA TYR A 48 4.80 -14.79 6.64
C TYR A 48 4.09 -16.09 6.20
N GLU A 49 4.67 -17.24 6.51
CA GLU A 49 4.11 -18.55 6.09
C GLU A 49 2.98 -19.04 7.00
N ASN A 50 3.03 -18.75 8.31
CA ASN A 50 2.14 -19.38 9.28
C ASN A 50 1.21 -18.42 10.00
N VAL A 51 1.59 -17.15 10.18
CA VAL A 51 0.83 -16.18 10.96
C VAL A 51 0.03 -15.24 10.06
N LEU A 52 0.68 -14.66 9.03
CA LEU A 52 0.07 -13.68 8.14
C LEU A 52 -1.24 -14.17 7.51
N GLN A 53 -1.31 -15.45 7.13
CA GLN A 53 -2.50 -16.05 6.51
C GLN A 53 -3.77 -15.91 7.37
N PHE A 54 -3.63 -15.86 8.69
CA PHE A 54 -4.73 -15.76 9.63
C PHE A 54 -5.00 -14.32 10.11
N ILE A 55 -4.16 -13.37 9.71
CA ILE A 55 -4.40 -11.94 9.95
C ILE A 55 -5.21 -11.38 8.79
N THR A 56 -6.28 -10.64 9.07
CA THR A 56 -6.99 -9.87 8.03
C THR A 56 -6.34 -8.49 7.91
N VAL A 57 -5.47 -8.31 6.93
CA VAL A 57 -4.67 -7.08 6.74
C VAL A 57 -5.55 -5.86 6.59
N LYS A 58 -6.65 -5.96 5.84
CA LYS A 58 -7.64 -4.89 5.60
C LYS A 58 -8.27 -4.34 6.88
N SER A 59 -8.39 -5.16 7.93
CA SER A 59 -8.93 -4.75 9.23
C SER A 59 -7.90 -4.12 10.18
N LEU A 60 -6.62 -4.12 9.81
CA LEU A 60 -5.56 -3.57 10.64
C LEU A 60 -5.63 -2.04 10.68
N GLU A 61 -5.12 -1.47 11.77
CA GLU A 61 -4.85 -0.05 11.86
C GLU A 61 -3.76 0.35 10.85
N LYS A 62 -3.80 1.60 10.39
CA LYS A 62 -2.96 2.09 9.29
C LYS A 62 -1.47 1.90 9.58
N GLU A 63 -1.03 2.16 10.80
CA GLU A 63 0.36 2.03 11.23
C GLU A 63 0.88 0.59 11.05
N HIS A 64 0.03 -0.39 11.33
CA HIS A 64 0.35 -1.81 11.17
C HIS A 64 0.39 -2.22 9.69
N LYS A 65 -0.51 -1.68 8.86
CA LYS A 65 -0.50 -1.89 7.40
C LYS A 65 0.79 -1.34 6.77
N VAL A 66 1.12 -0.09 7.08
CA VAL A 66 2.35 0.59 6.64
C VAL A 66 3.59 -0.18 7.07
N PHE A 67 3.65 -0.62 8.34
CA PHE A 67 4.77 -1.41 8.85
C PHE A 67 4.94 -2.74 8.11
N LEU A 68 3.85 -3.49 7.87
CA LEU A 68 3.91 -4.77 7.15
C LEU A 68 4.36 -4.60 5.70
N LEU A 69 3.85 -3.59 5.01
CA LEU A 69 4.25 -3.29 3.64
C LEU A 69 5.74 -2.97 3.59
N LYS A 70 6.20 -2.05 4.43
CA LYS A 70 7.62 -1.71 4.53
C LYS A 70 8.49 -2.93 4.84
N ALA A 71 8.12 -3.71 5.86
CA ALA A 71 8.88 -4.88 6.28
C ALA A 71 8.98 -5.96 5.20
N SER A 72 7.93 -6.14 4.39
CA SER A 72 7.92 -7.16 3.34
C SER A 72 8.68 -6.74 2.08
N PHE A 73 8.64 -5.46 1.72
CA PHE A 73 9.29 -4.94 0.50
C PHE A 73 10.75 -4.57 0.70
N THR A 74 11.16 -4.26 1.94
CA THR A 74 12.57 -3.97 2.27
C THR A 74 13.36 -5.22 2.70
N ASP A 75 12.73 -6.39 2.79
CA ASP A 75 13.45 -7.63 3.07
C ASP A 75 14.34 -8.02 1.90
N ARG A 76 15.54 -8.54 2.22
CA ARG A 76 16.49 -9.06 1.22
C ARG A 76 15.93 -10.27 0.46
N SER A 77 14.98 -10.99 1.06
CA SER A 77 14.33 -12.13 0.43
C SER A 77 13.04 -11.72 -0.25
N SER A 78 12.99 -11.90 -1.57
CA SER A 78 11.78 -11.66 -2.38
C SER A 78 10.61 -12.58 -2.02
N CYS A 79 10.83 -13.66 -1.27
CA CYS A 79 9.75 -14.59 -0.92
C CYS A 79 8.71 -13.96 0.01
N PHE A 80 9.11 -13.09 0.95
CA PHE A 80 8.18 -12.43 1.87
C PHE A 80 7.34 -11.38 1.15
N LYS A 81 7.97 -10.61 0.26
CA LYS A 81 7.27 -9.71 -0.67
C LYS A 81 6.19 -10.45 -1.45
N ASN A 82 6.52 -11.59 -2.05
CA ASN A 82 5.56 -12.39 -2.83
C ASN A 82 4.40 -12.94 -1.97
N LEU A 83 4.68 -13.40 -0.75
CA LEU A 83 3.63 -13.85 0.18
C LEU A 83 2.71 -12.70 0.58
N PHE A 84 3.26 -11.51 0.80
CA PHE A 84 2.48 -10.31 1.11
C PHE A 84 1.63 -9.86 -0.08
N ILE A 85 2.19 -9.79 -1.30
CA ILE A 85 1.44 -9.48 -2.53
C ILE A 85 0.26 -10.44 -2.71
N LYS A 86 0.49 -11.75 -2.51
CA LYS A 86 -0.58 -12.76 -2.57
C LYS A 86 -1.70 -12.44 -1.57
N LYS A 87 -1.34 -12.12 -0.31
CA LYS A 87 -2.29 -11.75 0.73
C LYS A 87 -3.10 -10.49 0.38
N ILE A 88 -2.45 -9.46 -0.18
CA ILE A 88 -3.14 -8.25 -0.63
C ILE A 88 -4.09 -8.55 -1.79
N ARG A 89 -3.69 -9.38 -2.75
CA ARG A 89 -4.58 -9.80 -3.85
C ARG A 89 -5.84 -10.50 -3.34
N GLU A 90 -5.69 -11.41 -2.38
CA GLU A 90 -6.81 -12.12 -1.75
C GLU A 90 -7.79 -11.16 -1.04
N GLU A 91 -7.30 -10.15 -0.33
CA GLU A 91 -8.16 -9.27 0.48
C GLU A 91 -8.73 -8.04 -0.25
N TYR A 92 -8.04 -7.57 -1.29
CA TYR A 92 -8.40 -6.36 -2.02
C TYR A 92 -8.99 -6.64 -3.40
N SER A 93 -8.93 -7.88 -3.90
CA SER A 93 -9.51 -8.28 -5.20
C SER A 93 -9.10 -7.34 -6.33
N ASN A 94 -7.81 -6.98 -6.38
CA ASN A 94 -7.21 -6.04 -7.34
C ASN A 94 -7.75 -4.59 -7.30
N ASN A 95 -8.48 -4.19 -6.25
CA ASN A 95 -8.91 -2.80 -6.11
C ASN A 95 -7.74 -1.89 -5.67
N CYS A 96 -7.00 -1.38 -6.65
CA CYS A 96 -5.83 -0.52 -6.44
C CYS A 96 -6.16 0.78 -5.68
N ILE A 97 -7.33 1.38 -5.92
CA ILE A 97 -7.74 2.62 -5.22
C ILE A 97 -7.86 2.35 -3.71
N LEU A 98 -8.50 1.24 -3.34
CA LEU A 98 -8.64 0.86 -1.94
C LEU A 98 -7.30 0.48 -1.30
N ILE A 99 -6.40 -0.17 -2.04
CA ILE A 99 -5.02 -0.42 -1.59
C ILE A 99 -4.32 0.92 -1.30
N ILE A 100 -4.39 1.88 -2.21
CA ILE A 100 -3.76 3.19 -1.99
C ILE A 100 -4.38 3.86 -0.75
N ASN A 101 -5.71 3.93 -0.65
CA ASN A 101 -6.36 4.54 0.51
C ASN A 101 -5.93 3.92 1.85
N ASP A 102 -5.79 2.60 1.90
CA ASP A 102 -5.45 1.88 3.13
C ASP A 102 -3.97 1.97 3.52
N PHE A 103 -3.08 2.13 2.55
CA PHE A 103 -1.62 2.09 2.76
C PHE A 103 -0.93 3.44 2.57
N TYR A 104 -1.57 4.44 1.98
CA TYR A 104 -0.93 5.70 1.59
C TYR A 104 -0.24 6.39 2.78
N ASP A 105 1.09 6.46 2.70
CA ASP A 105 1.96 7.17 3.62
C ASP A 105 3.21 7.58 2.84
N GLU A 106 3.63 8.83 2.97
CA GLU A 106 4.75 9.40 2.21
C GLU A 106 6.06 8.66 2.46
N ILE A 107 6.23 8.07 3.64
CA ILE A 107 7.45 7.37 4.05
C ILE A 107 7.66 6.06 3.27
N ILE A 108 6.59 5.49 2.70
CA ILE A 108 6.60 4.20 2.00
C ILE A 108 6.06 4.29 0.56
N LEU A 109 6.17 5.47 -0.04
CA LEU A 109 5.67 5.74 -1.39
C LEU A 109 6.23 4.77 -2.43
N GLU A 110 7.52 4.44 -2.36
CA GLU A 110 8.17 3.54 -3.31
C GLU A 110 7.70 2.10 -3.15
N GLU A 111 7.50 1.63 -1.92
CA GLU A 111 6.94 0.30 -1.65
C GLU A 111 5.47 0.20 -2.13
N ILE A 112 4.69 1.28 -2.02
CA ILE A 112 3.32 1.33 -2.57
C ILE A 112 3.37 1.23 -4.09
N LYS A 113 4.22 2.01 -4.76
CA LYS A 113 4.37 1.95 -6.22
C LYS A 113 4.78 0.56 -6.67
N GLU A 114 5.77 -0.05 -6.00
CA GLU A 114 6.21 -1.40 -6.31
C GLU A 114 5.08 -2.42 -6.08
N LEU A 115 4.30 -2.29 -5.01
CA LEU A 115 3.13 -3.14 -4.78
C LEU A 115 2.13 -3.00 -5.93
N LEU A 116 1.75 -1.78 -6.31
CA LEU A 116 0.77 -1.51 -7.36
C LEU A 116 1.21 -2.02 -8.74
N CYS A 117 2.51 -1.99 -9.06
CA CYS A 117 3.05 -2.58 -10.29
C CYS A 117 2.65 -4.06 -10.46
N ASN A 118 2.40 -4.77 -9.37
CA ASN A 118 1.96 -6.16 -9.42
C ASN A 118 0.49 -6.31 -9.84
N PHE A 119 -0.27 -5.23 -10.01
CA PHE A 119 -1.70 -5.26 -10.35
C PHE A 119 -1.99 -4.64 -11.72
N TYR A 120 -1.06 -3.85 -12.27
CA TYR A 120 -1.31 -3.04 -13.47
C TYR A 120 -1.60 -3.85 -14.73
N ASP A 121 -1.03 -5.05 -14.86
CA ASP A 121 -1.31 -5.92 -16.02
C ASP A 121 -2.77 -6.40 -16.08
N GLU A 122 -3.47 -6.38 -14.96
CA GLU A 122 -4.89 -6.75 -14.84
C GLU A 122 -5.80 -5.51 -14.71
N LEU A 123 -5.24 -4.31 -14.72
CA LEU A 123 -5.96 -3.08 -14.49
C LEU A 123 -6.48 -2.52 -15.82
N GLU A 124 -7.79 -2.34 -15.90
CA GLU A 124 -8.46 -1.67 -17.02
C GLU A 124 -9.01 -0.32 -16.56
N LEU A 125 -8.21 0.75 -16.71
CA LEU A 125 -8.68 2.11 -16.48
C LEU A 125 -9.19 2.71 -17.79
N ARG A 126 -10.38 3.33 -17.73
CA ARG A 126 -10.95 4.11 -18.83
C ARG A 126 -11.06 5.57 -18.42
N PHE A 127 -10.48 6.47 -19.21
CA PHE A 127 -10.43 7.89 -18.93
C PHE A 127 -11.62 8.64 -19.52
N ASP A 128 -12.84 8.24 -19.17
CA ASP A 128 -14.05 8.92 -19.59
C ASP A 128 -14.36 10.16 -18.71
N GLU A 129 -15.38 10.92 -19.11
CA GLU A 129 -15.79 12.13 -18.40
C GLU A 129 -16.27 11.84 -16.96
N GLU A 130 -16.87 10.67 -16.72
CA GLU A 130 -17.35 10.28 -15.40
C GLU A 130 -16.17 9.99 -14.46
N PHE A 131 -15.21 9.20 -14.93
CA PHE A 131 -13.98 8.90 -14.22
C PHE A 131 -13.26 10.20 -13.82
N LEU A 132 -13.01 11.09 -14.78
CA LEU A 132 -12.35 12.38 -14.51
C LEU A 132 -13.11 13.23 -13.49
N LYS A 133 -14.44 13.29 -13.56
CA LYS A 133 -15.26 14.03 -12.58
C LYS A 133 -15.15 13.46 -11.17
N SER A 134 -15.07 12.14 -11.05
CA SER A 134 -14.94 11.44 -9.75
C SER A 134 -13.52 11.43 -9.18
N MET A 135 -12.51 11.92 -9.92
CA MET A 135 -11.12 11.83 -9.46
C MET A 135 -10.90 12.57 -8.14
N ASP A 136 -10.36 11.81 -7.20
CA ASP A 136 -9.86 12.20 -5.89
C ASP A 136 -8.34 12.02 -5.83
N PHE A 137 -7.75 12.18 -4.64
CA PHE A 137 -6.32 12.02 -4.45
C PHE A 137 -5.83 10.61 -4.84
N TYR A 138 -6.52 9.55 -4.41
CA TYR A 138 -6.09 8.16 -4.59
C TYR A 138 -6.19 7.69 -6.03
N SER A 139 -7.30 8.01 -6.70
CA SER A 139 -7.47 7.76 -8.13
C SER A 139 -6.48 8.58 -8.96
N SER A 140 -6.21 9.84 -8.61
CA SER A 140 -5.18 10.65 -9.30
C SER A 140 -3.79 10.05 -9.15
N PHE A 141 -3.45 9.55 -7.95
CA PHE A 141 -2.20 8.82 -7.71
C PHE A 141 -2.11 7.56 -8.57
N LEU A 142 -3.17 6.73 -8.57
CA LEU A 142 -3.23 5.52 -9.38
C LEU A 142 -3.04 5.81 -10.87
N VAL A 143 -3.75 6.81 -11.39
CA VAL A 143 -3.68 7.23 -12.80
C VAL A 143 -2.26 7.60 -13.18
N LYS A 144 -1.61 8.44 -12.39
CA LYS A 144 -0.23 8.86 -12.65
C LYS A 144 0.71 7.65 -12.73
N GLU A 145 0.70 6.80 -11.70
CA GLU A 145 1.62 5.67 -11.61
C GLU A 145 1.32 4.60 -12.68
N TYR A 146 0.05 4.37 -13.01
CA TYR A 146 -0.35 3.46 -14.08
C TYR A 146 0.08 3.96 -15.46
N LEU A 147 -0.10 5.25 -15.78
CA LEU A 147 0.37 5.83 -17.03
C LEU A 147 1.90 5.78 -17.14
N CYS A 148 2.63 6.03 -16.06
CA CYS A 148 4.08 5.85 -16.02
C CYS A 148 4.49 4.40 -16.30
N PHE A 149 3.78 3.43 -15.73
CA PHE A 149 4.00 2.01 -16.01
C PHE A 149 3.77 1.68 -17.50
N LEU A 150 2.66 2.14 -18.07
CA LEU A 150 2.35 1.92 -19.49
C LEU A 150 3.39 2.56 -20.41
N GLU A 151 3.81 3.81 -20.14
CA GLU A 151 4.83 4.51 -20.94
C GLU A 151 6.16 3.73 -20.90
N ASN A 152 6.56 3.24 -19.72
CA ASN A 152 7.79 2.46 -19.57
C ASN A 152 7.74 1.09 -20.24
N LYS A 153 6.58 0.45 -20.28
CA LYS A 153 6.42 -0.93 -20.80
C LYS A 153 6.13 -0.97 -22.30
N PHE A 154 5.32 -0.05 -22.80
CA PHE A 154 4.77 -0.07 -24.15
C PHE A 154 5.14 1.17 -24.98
N GLY A 155 5.71 2.19 -24.35
CA GLY A 155 6.03 3.47 -24.98
C GLY A 155 4.88 4.48 -24.88
N ARG A 156 5.18 5.73 -25.23
CA ARG A 156 4.23 6.85 -25.12
C ARG A 156 3.04 6.73 -26.07
N ASP A 157 3.27 6.20 -27.27
CA ASP A 157 2.28 6.19 -28.33
C ASP A 157 1.11 5.21 -28.06
N THR A 158 1.24 4.34 -27.07
CA THR A 158 0.21 3.37 -26.66
C THR A 158 -0.67 3.87 -25.51
N LEU A 159 -0.42 5.09 -24.99
CA LEU A 159 -1.19 5.64 -23.90
C LEU A 159 -2.59 6.06 -24.39
N ASP A 160 -3.62 5.41 -23.88
CA ASP A 160 -5.02 5.80 -24.10
C ASP A 160 -5.38 6.97 -23.17
N LEU A 161 -5.00 8.18 -23.57
CA LEU A 161 -5.18 9.39 -22.77
C LEU A 161 -6.55 10.03 -23.01
N PRO A 162 -7.13 10.73 -22.00
CA PRO A 162 -8.35 11.49 -22.21
C PRO A 162 -8.15 12.58 -23.27
N PRO A 163 -9.21 12.94 -24.03
CA PRO A 163 -9.14 14.06 -24.97
C PRO A 163 -8.63 15.33 -24.29
N LEU A 164 -7.70 16.04 -24.94
CA LEU A 164 -7.06 17.23 -24.37
C LEU A 164 -8.07 18.26 -23.84
N LYS A 165 -9.15 18.52 -24.59
CA LYS A 165 -10.21 19.44 -24.16
C LYS A 165 -10.84 19.01 -22.82
N LEU A 166 -11.16 17.72 -22.69
CA LEU A 166 -11.79 17.17 -21.50
C LEU A 166 -10.84 17.27 -20.29
N PHE A 167 -9.56 16.95 -20.50
CA PHE A 167 -8.53 17.07 -19.46
C PHE A 167 -8.32 18.53 -19.02
N LEU A 168 -8.25 19.48 -19.95
CA LEU A 168 -8.10 20.90 -19.63
C LEU A 168 -9.30 21.45 -18.86
N GLU A 169 -10.52 21.08 -19.25
CA GLU A 169 -11.74 21.45 -18.52
C GLU A 169 -11.74 20.89 -17.09
N PHE A 170 -11.32 19.63 -16.92
CA PHE A 170 -11.15 19.01 -15.61
C PHE A 170 -10.13 19.78 -14.76
N LEU A 171 -8.93 20.03 -15.30
CA LEU A 171 -7.84 20.71 -14.59
C LEU A 171 -8.27 22.12 -14.16
N TYR A 172 -8.89 22.88 -15.06
CA TYR A 172 -9.39 24.21 -14.77
C TYR A 172 -10.40 24.22 -13.62
N LYS A 173 -11.37 23.29 -13.63
CA LYS A 173 -12.35 23.16 -12.54
C LYS A 173 -11.68 22.84 -11.19
N LYS A 174 -10.72 21.92 -11.16
CA LYS A 174 -9.99 21.57 -9.93
C LYS A 174 -9.16 22.75 -9.41
N MET A 175 -8.50 23.50 -10.30
CA MET A 175 -7.76 24.70 -9.91
C MET A 175 -8.67 25.76 -9.30
N ILE A 176 -9.86 26.02 -9.87
CA ILE A 176 -10.82 26.97 -9.29
C ILE A 176 -11.19 26.56 -7.86
N VAL A 177 -11.54 25.29 -7.63
CA VAL A 177 -11.92 24.81 -6.29
C VAL A 177 -10.80 25.08 -5.28
N ILE A 178 -9.55 24.80 -5.65
CA ILE A 178 -8.38 25.05 -4.81
C ILE A 178 -8.21 26.56 -4.54
N PHE A 179 -8.35 27.41 -5.56
CA PHE A 179 -8.24 28.86 -5.39
C PHE A 179 -9.37 29.41 -4.51
N THR A 180 -10.62 29.01 -4.74
CA THR A 180 -11.77 29.45 -3.93
C THR A 180 -11.61 29.04 -2.47
N TYR A 181 -11.25 27.77 -2.22
CA TYR A 181 -10.98 27.29 -0.85
C TYR A 181 -9.89 28.11 -0.17
N LYS A 182 -8.83 28.49 -0.90
CA LYS A 182 -7.76 29.35 -0.39
C LYS A 182 -8.23 30.77 -0.06
N TYR A 183 -9.03 31.39 -0.92
CA TYR A 183 -9.57 32.72 -0.65
C TYR A 183 -10.51 32.74 0.55
N GLU A 184 -11.25 31.64 0.78
CA GLU A 184 -12.17 31.51 1.92
C GLU A 184 -11.46 31.13 3.23
N THR A 185 -10.32 30.43 3.18
CA THR A 185 -9.62 29.90 4.38
C THR A 185 -8.31 30.60 4.73
N GLY A 186 -7.74 31.43 3.86
CA GLY A 186 -6.59 32.29 4.16
C GLY A 186 -5.21 31.62 4.22
N TYR A 187 -5.07 30.33 3.86
CA TYR A 187 -3.78 29.61 3.94
C TYR A 187 -2.87 29.81 2.69
N PRO A 188 -1.58 30.17 2.84
CA PRO A 188 -0.64 30.27 1.71
C PRO A 188 -0.13 28.89 1.24
N PHE A 189 0.25 28.79 -0.04
CA PHE A 189 0.89 27.61 -0.62
C PHE A 189 2.38 27.56 -0.20
N ILE A 190 2.85 26.43 0.31
CA ILE A 190 4.26 26.04 0.31
C ILE A 190 4.37 24.93 -0.75
N PHE A 191 5.15 25.19 -1.80
CA PHE A 191 5.57 24.14 -2.72
C PHE A 191 6.84 23.51 -2.12
N ASP A 192 6.77 22.24 -1.75
CA ASP A 192 7.95 21.37 -1.65
C ASP A 192 7.94 20.42 -2.86
#